data_AF-A0A1L5J5W7-F1
#
_entry.id   AF-A0A1L5J5W7-F1
#
_cell.length_a   1.000
_cell.length_b   1.000
_cell.length_c   1.000
_cell.angle_alpha   90.00
_cell.angle_beta   90.00
_cell.angle_gamma   90.00
#
_symmetry.space_group_name_H-M   'P 1'
#
loop_
_entity.id
_entity.type
_entity.pdbx_description
1 polymer ?
#
loop_
_entity_poly.entity_id
_entity_poly.type
_entity_poly.pdbx_seq_one_letter_code
_entity_poly.pdbx_strand_id
1 'polypeptide(L)'
;ALDWVDVVSALSADPQATANLARSLSPWPNNSATHFAEIQDRVRRFVESGQLGIFTNGYWGHPAYKLPPEANLMAVAHYLEALDWQRDVIRVHTIFGGKNPHPNFLVGGMASAINLEDTGTINAESITKIQGMITRARRFVEQVYWPDLLAVASFYKEWAAIGGGVPNYISVGEYPDNGQWRDADSMYFPSGVIFDRNLNEVLPYDHQLVREYITSSWYEYEGGDDVGLHPFEGETVPRYTGPQPPWTFLQDHEKYTWMKAPRYDGRPTEVGPLSRMLIAYAS
;
A
#
# COMPACT_ATOMS: atom_id res chain seq x y z
N ALA A 1 3.87 -1.68 -9.49
CA ALA A 1 3.57 -2.50 -10.68
C ALA A 1 4.64 -2.35 -11.75
N LEU A 2 5.01 -1.12 -12.14
CA LEU A 2 5.98 -0.87 -13.21
C LEU A 2 7.40 -1.38 -12.92
N ASP A 3 7.75 -1.73 -11.67
CA ASP A 3 9.01 -2.44 -11.36
C ASP A 3 9.02 -3.90 -11.85
N TRP A 4 7.85 -4.48 -12.12
CA TRP A 4 7.65 -5.89 -12.51
C TRP A 4 7.09 -6.07 -13.91
N VAL A 5 6.46 -5.04 -14.45
CA VAL A 5 5.76 -5.03 -15.73
C VAL A 5 6.51 -4.15 -16.71
N ASP A 6 6.94 -4.73 -17.82
CA ASP A 6 7.57 -3.99 -18.92
C ASP A 6 6.51 -3.52 -19.92
N VAL A 7 6.24 -2.21 -19.91
CA VAL A 7 5.22 -1.58 -20.75
C VAL A 7 5.59 -1.63 -22.24
N VAL A 8 6.87 -1.61 -22.58
CA VAL A 8 7.33 -1.68 -23.97
C VAL A 8 7.20 -3.12 -24.49
N SER A 9 7.52 -4.11 -23.65
CA SER A 9 7.33 -5.53 -23.98
C SER A 9 5.85 -5.85 -24.31
N ALA A 10 4.89 -5.21 -23.66
CA ALA A 10 3.46 -5.37 -23.95
C ALA A 10 3.07 -5.08 -25.42
N LEU A 11 3.84 -4.25 -26.14
CA LEU A 11 3.61 -3.94 -27.56
C LEU A 11 3.89 -5.12 -28.50
N SER A 12 4.60 -6.14 -27.99
CA SER A 12 4.95 -7.35 -28.73
C SER A 12 4.03 -8.54 -28.41
N ALA A 13 3.04 -8.35 -27.54
CA ALA A 13 2.13 -9.40 -27.12
C ALA A 13 1.15 -9.79 -28.23
N ASP A 14 0.77 -11.06 -28.31
CA ASP A 14 -0.42 -11.48 -29.06
C ASP A 14 -1.69 -11.22 -28.22
N PRO A 15 -2.62 -10.36 -28.67
CA PRO A 15 -3.87 -10.11 -27.95
C PRO A 15 -4.72 -11.37 -27.72
N GLN A 16 -4.67 -12.35 -28.63
CA GLN A 16 -5.42 -13.60 -28.47
C GLN A 16 -4.82 -14.51 -27.40
N ALA A 17 -3.49 -14.64 -27.37
CA ALA A 17 -2.79 -15.33 -26.29
C ALA A 17 -2.98 -14.61 -24.94
N THR A 18 -2.96 -13.27 -24.92
CA THR A 18 -3.25 -12.45 -23.73
C THR A 18 -4.66 -12.71 -23.21
N ALA A 19 -5.66 -12.74 -24.09
CA ALA A 19 -7.04 -13.10 -23.75
C ALA A 19 -7.18 -14.51 -23.17
N ASN A 20 -6.44 -15.47 -23.71
CA ASN A 20 -6.43 -16.83 -23.19
C ASN A 20 -5.79 -16.90 -21.80
N LEU A 21 -4.67 -16.20 -21.58
CA LEU A 21 -4.03 -16.07 -20.28
C LEU A 21 -4.98 -15.46 -19.25
N ALA A 22 -5.56 -14.29 -19.53
CA ALA A 22 -6.47 -13.62 -18.62
C ALA A 22 -7.67 -14.50 -18.23
N ARG A 23 -8.30 -15.17 -19.21
CA ARG A 23 -9.40 -16.13 -18.96
C ARG A 23 -9.00 -17.35 -18.14
N SER A 24 -7.76 -17.80 -18.26
CA SER A 24 -7.25 -18.93 -17.49
C SER A 24 -7.04 -18.59 -16.01
N LEU A 25 -6.81 -17.30 -15.70
CA LEU A 25 -6.50 -16.81 -14.37
C LEU A 25 -7.73 -16.30 -13.62
N SER A 26 -8.73 -15.76 -14.32
CA SER A 26 -9.85 -15.07 -13.69
C SER A 26 -11.13 -15.04 -14.53
N PRO A 27 -12.32 -15.04 -13.89
CA PRO A 27 -13.59 -14.78 -14.56
C PRO A 27 -13.84 -13.28 -14.84
N TRP A 28 -12.86 -12.39 -14.64
CA TRP A 28 -12.99 -10.97 -14.94
C TRP A 28 -13.40 -10.73 -16.39
N PRO A 29 -14.47 -9.95 -16.69
CA PRO A 29 -15.10 -9.95 -18.00
C PRO A 29 -14.32 -9.23 -19.10
N ASN A 30 -13.42 -8.30 -18.75
CA ASN A 30 -12.63 -7.55 -19.73
C ASN A 30 -11.41 -8.36 -20.18
N ASN A 31 -11.67 -9.49 -20.85
CA ASN A 31 -10.65 -10.50 -21.16
C ASN A 31 -10.68 -10.95 -22.63
N SER A 32 -11.27 -10.14 -23.53
CA SER A 32 -11.38 -10.47 -24.95
C SER A 32 -10.12 -10.07 -25.73
N ALA A 33 -9.85 -10.76 -26.84
CA ALA A 33 -8.73 -10.41 -27.72
C ALA A 33 -8.88 -8.98 -28.30
N THR A 34 -10.11 -8.57 -28.60
CA THR A 34 -10.42 -7.21 -29.05
C THR A 34 -10.07 -6.18 -27.97
N HIS A 35 -10.43 -6.42 -26.71
CA HIS A 35 -10.10 -5.53 -25.60
C HIS A 35 -8.58 -5.35 -25.47
N PHE A 36 -7.82 -6.45 -25.45
CA PHE A 36 -6.36 -6.37 -25.35
C PHE A 36 -5.70 -5.72 -26.57
N ALA A 37 -6.24 -5.92 -27.78
CA ALA A 37 -5.76 -5.23 -28.98
C ALA A 37 -5.98 -3.71 -28.89
N GLU A 38 -7.15 -3.27 -28.42
CA GLU A 38 -7.45 -1.84 -28.22
C GLU A 38 -6.52 -1.20 -27.18
N ILE A 39 -6.24 -1.90 -26.07
CA ILE A 39 -5.27 -1.46 -25.07
C ILE A 39 -3.87 -1.38 -25.69
N GLN A 40 -3.43 -2.42 -26.40
CA GLN A 40 -2.13 -2.44 -27.06
C GLN A 40 -1.99 -1.29 -28.05
N ASP A 41 -3.00 -1.02 -28.87
CA ASP A 41 -3.01 0.09 -29.84
C ASP A 41 -3.01 1.46 -29.16
N ARG A 42 -3.68 1.60 -28.01
CA ARG A 42 -3.62 2.81 -27.20
C ARG A 42 -2.21 3.05 -26.65
N VAL A 43 -1.56 2.01 -26.13
CA VAL A 43 -0.17 2.10 -25.65
C VAL A 43 0.79 2.35 -26.81
N ARG A 44 0.62 1.67 -27.95
CA ARG A 44 1.41 1.85 -29.17
C ARG A 44 1.41 3.30 -29.63
N ARG A 45 0.22 3.89 -29.81
CA ARG A 45 0.07 5.30 -30.19
C ARG A 45 0.73 6.26 -29.19
N PHE A 46 0.63 5.95 -27.89
CA PHE A 46 1.28 6.74 -26.86
C PHE A 46 2.81 6.68 -26.97
N VAL A 47 3.38 5.50 -27.20
CA VAL A 47 4.82 5.30 -27.39
C VAL A 47 5.32 5.94 -28.69
N GLU A 48 4.63 5.73 -29.80
CA GLU A 48 4.98 6.27 -31.13
C GLU A 48 4.86 7.79 -31.21
N SER A 49 4.10 8.42 -30.32
CA SER A 49 4.03 9.89 -30.23
C SER A 49 5.36 10.55 -29.84
N GLY A 50 6.30 9.78 -29.27
CA GLY A 50 7.53 10.31 -28.67
C GLY A 50 7.32 11.06 -27.34
N GLN A 51 6.07 11.21 -26.88
CA GLN A 51 5.70 11.88 -25.63
C GLN A 51 5.30 10.85 -24.57
N LEU A 52 6.30 10.11 -24.08
CA LEU A 52 6.11 8.97 -23.16
C LEU A 52 5.65 9.36 -21.75
N GLY A 53 5.61 10.66 -21.40
CA GLY A 53 5.15 11.14 -20.09
C GLY A 53 5.80 10.37 -18.95
N ILE A 54 4.99 9.73 -18.11
CA ILE A 54 5.44 8.92 -16.96
C ILE A 54 6.27 7.68 -17.34
N PHE A 55 6.28 7.27 -18.62
CA PHE A 55 7.09 6.15 -19.12
C PHE A 55 8.43 6.59 -19.71
N THR A 56 8.71 7.90 -19.77
CA THR A 56 9.98 8.44 -20.26
C THR A 56 11.13 7.97 -19.35
N ASN A 57 12.22 7.48 -19.95
CA ASN A 57 13.41 7.00 -19.22
C ASN A 57 13.12 5.91 -18.18
N GLY A 58 12.04 5.14 -18.36
CA GLY A 58 11.80 3.93 -17.58
C GLY A 58 12.82 2.82 -17.89
N TYR A 59 12.90 1.83 -17.02
CA TYR A 59 13.88 0.73 -17.11
C TYR A 59 13.54 -0.34 -18.16
N TRP A 60 12.76 0.00 -19.19
CA TRP A 60 12.21 -0.95 -20.16
C TRP A 60 13.30 -1.79 -20.84
N GLY A 61 13.08 -3.10 -20.95
CA GLY A 61 14.07 -4.06 -21.45
C GLY A 61 15.16 -4.47 -20.46
N HIS A 62 15.15 -3.95 -19.22
CA HIS A 62 16.09 -4.37 -18.18
C HIS A 62 15.96 -5.88 -17.91
N PRO A 63 17.08 -6.63 -17.75
CA PRO A 63 17.06 -8.09 -17.60
C PRO A 63 16.36 -8.59 -16.33
N ALA A 64 16.04 -7.70 -15.39
CA ALA A 64 15.23 -8.04 -14.22
C ALA A 64 13.73 -8.19 -14.56
N TYR A 65 13.23 -7.68 -15.69
CA TYR A 65 11.88 -7.99 -16.14
C TYR A 65 11.81 -9.41 -16.69
N LYS A 66 10.87 -10.20 -16.18
CA LYS A 66 10.72 -11.64 -16.50
C LYS A 66 9.36 -12.02 -17.06
N LEU A 67 8.38 -11.12 -17.02
CA LEU A 67 7.06 -11.39 -17.56
C LEU A 67 7.12 -11.53 -19.09
N PRO A 68 6.42 -12.51 -19.68
CA PRO A 68 6.23 -12.56 -21.12
C PRO A 68 5.37 -11.37 -21.60
N PRO A 69 5.46 -10.99 -22.89
CA PRO A 69 4.67 -9.90 -23.46
C PRO A 69 3.17 -9.97 -23.12
N GLU A 70 2.56 -11.16 -23.17
CA GLU A 70 1.14 -11.38 -22.88
C GLU A 70 0.79 -11.02 -21.43
N ALA A 71 1.64 -11.40 -20.47
CA ALA A 71 1.44 -11.04 -19.07
C ALA A 71 1.65 -9.54 -18.84
N ASN A 72 2.59 -8.92 -19.56
CA ASN A 72 2.78 -7.47 -19.51
C ASN A 72 1.55 -6.72 -20.05
N LEU A 73 1.00 -7.13 -21.20
CA LEU A 73 -0.20 -6.51 -21.78
C LEU A 73 -1.43 -6.66 -20.88
N MET A 74 -1.62 -7.84 -20.28
CA MET A 74 -2.68 -8.08 -19.30
C MET A 74 -2.53 -7.13 -18.09
N ALA A 75 -1.33 -7.05 -17.51
CA ALA A 75 -1.07 -6.19 -16.36
C ALA A 75 -1.21 -4.69 -16.68
N VAL A 76 -0.86 -4.26 -17.90
CA VAL A 76 -1.07 -2.88 -18.37
C VAL A 76 -2.57 -2.57 -18.51
N ALA A 77 -3.36 -3.51 -19.06
CA ALA A 77 -4.82 -3.35 -19.12
C ALA A 77 -5.41 -3.20 -17.71
N HIS A 78 -5.05 -4.09 -16.78
CA HIS A 78 -5.52 -4.03 -15.40
C HIS A 78 -5.01 -2.79 -14.64
N TYR A 79 -3.81 -2.29 -14.95
CA TYR A 79 -3.31 -1.00 -14.42
C TYR A 79 -4.21 0.17 -14.81
N LEU A 80 -4.62 0.23 -16.09
CA LEU A 80 -5.52 1.28 -16.59
C LEU A 80 -6.92 1.13 -15.97
N GLU A 81 -7.43 -0.08 -15.87
CA GLU A 81 -8.71 -0.34 -15.19
C GLU A 81 -8.67 0.00 -13.70
N ALA A 82 -7.56 -0.27 -13.01
CA ALA A 82 -7.39 0.08 -11.61
C ALA A 82 -7.43 1.59 -11.38
N LEU A 83 -6.86 2.39 -12.31
CA LEU A 83 -6.93 3.85 -12.27
C LEU A 83 -8.36 4.38 -12.41
N ASP A 84 -9.19 3.73 -13.23
CA ASP A 84 -10.61 4.07 -13.36
C ASP A 84 -11.42 3.58 -12.15
N TRP A 85 -11.19 2.35 -11.70
CA TRP A 85 -11.92 1.71 -10.60
C TRP A 85 -11.70 2.43 -9.25
N GLN A 86 -10.46 2.83 -8.95
CA GLN A 86 -10.11 3.41 -7.64
C GLN A 86 -10.92 4.69 -7.32
N ARG A 87 -11.22 5.52 -8.33
CA ARG A 87 -11.97 6.77 -8.15
C ARG A 87 -13.43 6.55 -7.78
N ASP A 88 -13.97 5.37 -8.10
CA ASP A 88 -15.37 5.04 -7.89
C ASP A 88 -15.58 4.40 -6.53
N VAL A 89 -14.70 3.48 -6.12
CA VAL A 89 -14.83 2.80 -4.81
C VAL A 89 -14.47 3.71 -3.64
N ILE A 90 -13.53 4.65 -3.82
CA ILE A 90 -13.11 5.56 -2.75
C ILE A 90 -14.19 6.57 -2.35
N ARG A 91 -15.25 6.72 -3.16
CA ARG A 91 -16.39 7.60 -2.86
C ARG A 91 -17.18 7.16 -1.63
N VAL A 92 -16.95 5.95 -1.10
CA VAL A 92 -17.44 5.58 0.23
C VAL A 92 -17.01 6.60 1.30
N HIS A 93 -15.78 7.12 1.22
CA HIS A 93 -15.30 8.20 2.09
C HIS A 93 -16.03 9.52 1.84
N THR A 94 -16.47 9.79 0.60
CA THR A 94 -17.23 11.00 0.28
C THR A 94 -18.63 10.95 0.88
N ILE A 95 -19.27 9.77 0.92
CA ILE A 95 -20.59 9.62 1.53
C ILE A 95 -20.53 9.85 3.05
N PHE A 96 -19.58 9.23 3.75
CA PHE A 96 -19.47 9.38 5.21
C PHE A 96 -18.74 10.64 5.67
N GLY A 97 -17.71 11.06 4.94
CA GLY A 97 -16.77 12.11 5.34
C GLY A 97 -16.81 13.36 4.46
N GLY A 98 -17.72 13.44 3.48
CA GLY A 98 -17.92 14.59 2.61
C GLY A 98 -16.92 14.75 1.45
N LYS A 99 -15.70 14.19 1.55
CA LYS A 99 -14.69 14.27 0.48
C LYS A 99 -13.61 13.18 0.59
N ASN A 100 -12.85 13.01 -0.48
CA ASN A 100 -11.61 12.24 -0.50
C ASN A 100 -10.61 12.87 -1.51
N PRO A 101 -9.30 12.99 -1.20
CA PRO A 101 -8.64 12.73 0.09
C PRO A 101 -9.09 13.64 1.25
N HIS A 102 -8.65 13.33 2.48
CA HIS A 102 -8.98 14.05 3.72
C HIS A 102 -10.49 14.13 4.05
N PRO A 103 -11.18 13.00 4.29
CA PRO A 103 -12.54 13.01 4.82
C PRO A 103 -12.61 13.70 6.18
N ASN A 104 -13.79 14.17 6.56
CA ASN A 104 -14.05 14.77 7.87
C ASN A 104 -14.29 13.69 8.93
N PHE A 105 -13.80 13.93 10.15
CA PHE A 105 -14.02 13.10 11.34
C PHE A 105 -14.53 13.97 12.49
N LEU A 106 -15.03 13.35 13.56
CA LEU A 106 -15.56 14.05 14.74
C LEU A 106 -15.14 13.34 16.03
N VAL A 107 -14.64 14.08 17.02
CA VAL A 107 -14.42 13.52 18.36
C VAL A 107 -15.76 13.06 18.94
N GLY A 108 -15.86 11.78 19.29
CA GLY A 108 -17.10 11.16 19.78
C GLY A 108 -17.92 10.44 18.71
N GLY A 109 -17.50 10.42 17.43
CA GLY A 109 -18.17 9.64 16.39
C GLY A 109 -17.90 10.13 14.96
N MET A 110 -18.97 10.30 14.18
CA MET A 110 -18.93 10.80 12.81
C MET A 110 -19.94 11.94 12.64
N ALA A 111 -19.63 12.91 11.76
CA ALA A 111 -20.53 14.02 11.46
C ALA A 111 -21.73 13.60 10.57
N SER A 112 -21.66 12.45 9.92
CA SER A 112 -22.71 11.94 9.02
C SER A 112 -23.85 11.31 9.82
N ALA A 113 -24.89 12.09 10.13
CA ALA A 113 -26.11 11.59 10.75
C ALA A 113 -26.81 10.55 9.85
N ILE A 114 -27.48 9.59 10.46
CA ILE A 114 -28.23 8.53 9.76
C ILE A 114 -29.73 8.74 10.01
N ASN A 115 -30.50 8.92 8.94
CA ASN A 115 -31.95 8.86 8.95
C ASN A 115 -32.43 8.31 7.60
N LEU A 116 -33.08 7.15 7.62
CA LEU A 116 -33.46 6.44 6.39
C LEU A 116 -34.53 7.15 5.55
N GLU A 117 -35.23 8.11 6.15
CA GLU A 117 -36.34 8.83 5.53
C GLU A 117 -35.97 10.27 5.11
N ASP A 118 -34.79 10.77 5.49
CA ASP A 118 -34.35 12.14 5.21
C ASP A 118 -33.30 12.20 4.10
N THR A 119 -33.58 12.98 3.06
CA THR A 119 -32.68 13.25 1.94
C THR A 119 -31.38 13.98 2.32
N GLY A 120 -31.35 14.67 3.46
CA GLY A 120 -30.19 15.41 3.97
C GLY A 120 -29.21 14.58 4.81
N THR A 121 -29.45 13.29 4.99
CA THR A 121 -28.67 12.41 5.87
C THR A 121 -28.23 11.13 5.16
N ILE A 122 -27.48 10.27 5.85
CA ILE A 122 -27.25 8.91 5.38
C ILE A 122 -28.56 8.13 5.43
N ASN A 123 -29.11 7.87 4.25
CA ASN A 123 -30.41 7.25 4.04
C ASN A 123 -30.32 5.95 3.25
N ALA A 124 -31.48 5.32 2.95
CA ALA A 124 -31.53 4.04 2.24
C ALA A 124 -30.82 4.05 0.87
N GLU A 125 -30.92 5.17 0.13
CA GLU A 125 -30.21 5.34 -1.14
C GLU A 125 -28.69 5.36 -0.93
N SER A 126 -28.22 6.08 0.10
CA SER A 126 -26.81 6.17 0.47
C SER A 126 -26.25 4.79 0.82
N ILE A 127 -26.98 4.01 1.62
CA ILE A 127 -26.59 2.65 2.00
C ILE A 127 -26.50 1.73 0.78
N THR A 128 -27.47 1.80 -0.14
CA THR A 128 -27.45 1.02 -1.39
C THR A 128 -26.23 1.38 -2.26
N LYS A 129 -25.88 2.67 -2.37
CA LYS A 129 -24.67 3.12 -3.07
C LYS A 129 -23.40 2.55 -2.43
N ILE A 130 -23.31 2.59 -1.09
CA ILE A 130 -22.19 2.03 -0.33
C ILE A 130 -22.05 0.53 -0.59
N GLN A 131 -23.13 -0.25 -0.48
CA GLN A 131 -23.11 -1.69 -0.75
C GLN A 131 -22.64 -2.01 -2.17
N GLY A 132 -23.11 -1.23 -3.15
CA GLY A 132 -22.65 -1.35 -4.54
C GLY A 132 -21.15 -1.07 -4.70
N MET A 133 -20.62 -0.06 -4.00
CA MET A 133 -19.18 0.25 -3.99
C MET A 133 -18.37 -0.86 -3.33
N ILE A 134 -18.80 -1.39 -2.19
CA ILE A 134 -18.12 -2.50 -1.49
C ILE A 134 -18.10 -3.75 -2.37
N THR A 135 -19.24 -4.09 -3.00
CA THR A 135 -19.33 -5.24 -3.91
C THR A 135 -18.38 -5.09 -5.10
N ARG A 136 -18.33 -3.91 -5.72
CA ARG A 136 -17.39 -3.62 -6.80
C ARG A 136 -15.94 -3.67 -6.33
N ALA A 137 -15.66 -3.16 -5.13
CA ALA A 137 -14.31 -3.17 -4.58
C ALA A 137 -13.81 -4.60 -4.37
N ARG A 138 -14.62 -5.41 -3.67
CA ARG A 138 -14.34 -6.82 -3.41
C ARG A 138 -14.14 -7.60 -4.71
N ARG A 139 -15.05 -7.45 -5.68
CA ARG A 139 -14.95 -8.15 -6.96
C ARG A 139 -13.64 -7.82 -7.69
N PHE A 140 -13.23 -6.55 -7.73
CA PHE A 140 -11.99 -6.15 -8.40
C PHE A 140 -10.75 -6.70 -7.67
N VAL A 141 -10.75 -6.68 -6.34
CA VAL A 141 -9.66 -7.29 -5.55
C VAL A 141 -9.56 -8.79 -5.83
N GLU A 142 -10.68 -9.51 -5.79
CA GLU A 142 -10.72 -10.98 -5.94
C GLU A 142 -10.48 -11.44 -7.40
N GLN A 143 -10.89 -10.65 -8.40
CA GLN A 143 -10.86 -11.06 -9.80
C GLN A 143 -9.78 -10.35 -10.65
N VAL A 144 -9.14 -9.30 -10.14
CA VAL A 144 -8.07 -8.59 -10.86
C VAL A 144 -6.80 -8.55 -10.03
N TYR A 145 -6.82 -7.86 -8.89
CA TYR A 145 -5.60 -7.64 -8.10
C TYR A 145 -4.97 -8.95 -7.59
N TRP A 146 -5.77 -9.84 -7.00
CA TRP A 146 -5.26 -11.09 -6.44
C TRP A 146 -4.73 -12.06 -7.51
N PRO A 147 -5.47 -12.36 -8.60
CA PRO A 147 -4.95 -13.18 -9.71
C PRO A 147 -3.67 -12.60 -10.34
N ASP A 148 -3.61 -11.28 -10.55
CA ASP A 148 -2.41 -10.61 -11.08
C ASP A 148 -1.21 -10.77 -10.15
N LEU A 149 -1.41 -10.57 -8.84
CA LEU A 149 -0.36 -10.75 -7.85
C LEU A 149 0.23 -12.17 -7.90
N LEU A 150 -0.63 -13.20 -7.95
CA LEU A 150 -0.20 -14.60 -8.04
C LEU A 150 0.51 -14.89 -9.36
N ALA A 151 -0.01 -14.38 -10.48
CA ALA A 151 0.60 -14.53 -11.79
C ALA A 151 1.99 -13.90 -11.82
N VAL A 152 2.12 -12.63 -11.40
CA VAL A 152 3.40 -11.92 -11.33
C VAL A 152 4.38 -12.65 -10.41
N ALA A 153 3.97 -13.00 -9.19
CA ALA A 153 4.83 -13.71 -8.23
C ALA A 153 5.38 -15.03 -8.79
N SER A 154 4.63 -15.72 -9.66
CA SER A 154 5.08 -16.97 -10.27
C SER A 154 6.34 -16.84 -11.15
N PHE A 155 6.57 -15.65 -11.73
CA PHE A 155 7.75 -15.34 -12.57
C PHE A 155 8.94 -14.78 -11.76
N TYR A 156 8.70 -14.36 -10.51
CA TYR A 156 9.67 -13.65 -9.68
C TYR A 156 9.94 -14.36 -8.35
N LYS A 157 9.88 -15.70 -8.33
CA LYS A 157 10.02 -16.49 -7.09
C LYS A 157 11.33 -16.22 -6.34
N GLU A 158 12.40 -15.88 -7.04
CA GLU A 158 13.67 -15.53 -6.42
C GLU A 158 13.59 -14.29 -5.52
N TRP A 159 12.64 -13.38 -5.77
CA TRP A 159 12.45 -12.19 -4.93
C TRP A 159 11.90 -12.53 -3.55
N ALA A 160 11.35 -13.73 -3.34
CA ALA A 160 11.00 -14.20 -2.00
C ALA A 160 12.23 -14.35 -1.07
N ALA A 161 13.45 -14.38 -1.63
CA ALA A 161 14.70 -14.41 -0.87
C ALA A 161 15.36 -13.02 -0.72
N ILE A 162 14.78 -11.96 -1.27
CA ILE A 162 15.36 -10.61 -1.33
C ILE A 162 14.46 -9.64 -0.56
N GLY A 163 15.05 -8.72 0.21
CA GLY A 163 14.31 -7.65 0.89
C GLY A 163 13.66 -8.05 2.22
N GLY A 164 14.11 -9.12 2.87
CA GLY A 164 13.53 -9.62 4.13
C GLY A 164 13.71 -8.74 5.39
N GLY A 165 14.24 -7.52 5.26
CA GLY A 165 14.24 -6.50 6.30
C GLY A 165 14.87 -6.89 7.64
N VAL A 166 14.35 -6.27 8.71
CA VAL A 166 14.70 -6.56 10.10
C VAL A 166 13.95 -7.81 10.59
N PRO A 167 14.45 -8.55 11.60
CA PRO A 167 13.82 -9.78 12.05
C PRO A 167 12.68 -9.56 13.07
N ASN A 168 12.29 -8.31 13.34
CA ASN A 168 11.35 -7.97 14.39
C ASN A 168 10.10 -7.32 13.77
N TYR A 169 8.91 -7.75 14.16
CA TYR A 169 7.64 -7.32 13.58
C TYR A 169 6.70 -6.81 14.67
N ILE A 170 5.96 -5.74 14.37
CA ILE A 170 5.00 -5.15 15.29
C ILE A 170 3.67 -4.84 14.60
N SER A 171 2.57 -5.11 15.31
CA SER A 171 1.20 -4.70 14.98
C SER A 171 0.57 -4.12 16.22
N VAL A 172 -0.09 -2.97 16.10
CA VAL A 172 -0.85 -2.36 17.21
C VAL A 172 -2.31 -2.81 17.24
N GLY A 173 -2.70 -3.68 16.29
CA GLY A 173 -4.07 -4.11 16.06
C GLY A 173 -4.94 -3.07 15.34
N GLU A 174 -6.02 -3.53 14.70
CA GLU A 174 -6.99 -2.66 14.03
C GLU A 174 -8.35 -3.38 13.82
N TYR A 175 -9.42 -2.59 13.67
CA TYR A 175 -10.81 -3.00 13.51
C TYR A 175 -11.35 -3.77 14.74
N PRO A 176 -11.66 -3.08 15.84
CA PRO A 176 -12.24 -3.69 17.04
C PRO A 176 -13.57 -4.38 16.72
N ASP A 177 -13.75 -5.60 17.21
CA ASP A 177 -14.97 -6.39 16.99
C ASP A 177 -16.16 -5.83 17.83
N ASN A 178 -17.38 -6.13 17.39
CA ASN A 178 -18.62 -5.87 18.13
C ASN A 178 -18.89 -4.39 18.52
N GLY A 179 -18.25 -3.42 17.84
CA GLY A 179 -18.43 -1.99 18.10
C GLY A 179 -17.84 -1.50 19.42
N GLN A 180 -17.09 -2.35 20.13
CA GLN A 180 -16.37 -1.98 21.34
C GLN A 180 -15.03 -1.37 20.99
N TRP A 181 -15.04 -0.10 20.56
CA TRP A 181 -13.84 0.61 20.11
C TRP A 181 -12.73 0.77 21.17
N ARG A 182 -13.00 0.41 22.43
CA ARG A 182 -12.03 0.39 23.54
C ARG A 182 -11.47 -0.99 23.85
N ASP A 183 -12.03 -2.04 23.26
CA ASP A 183 -11.56 -3.40 23.49
C ASP A 183 -10.35 -3.67 22.58
N ALA A 184 -9.17 -3.67 23.18
CA ALA A 184 -7.92 -3.93 22.47
C ALA A 184 -7.63 -5.43 22.30
N ASP A 185 -8.38 -6.29 23.01
CA ASP A 185 -8.15 -7.73 23.02
C ASP A 185 -8.95 -8.46 21.92
N SER A 186 -9.98 -7.82 21.35
CA SER A 186 -10.87 -8.39 20.33
C SER A 186 -10.79 -7.72 18.95
N MET A 187 -9.60 -7.27 18.54
CA MET A 187 -9.40 -6.67 17.22
C MET A 187 -9.33 -7.72 16.10
N TYR A 188 -9.92 -7.43 14.93
CA TYR A 188 -9.85 -8.30 13.74
C TYR A 188 -8.41 -8.53 13.29
N PHE A 189 -7.59 -7.47 13.28
CA PHE A 189 -6.15 -7.62 13.24
C PHE A 189 -5.60 -7.58 14.66
N PRO A 190 -4.94 -8.65 15.13
CA PRO A 190 -4.40 -8.68 16.48
C PRO A 190 -3.23 -7.70 16.65
N SER A 191 -3.07 -7.24 17.90
CA SER A 191 -1.87 -6.53 18.34
C SER A 191 -0.82 -7.53 18.84
N GLY A 192 0.46 -7.18 18.71
CA GLY A 192 1.53 -8.04 19.17
C GLY A 192 2.90 -7.65 18.62
N VAL A 193 3.92 -8.32 19.15
CA VAL A 193 5.32 -8.15 18.76
C VAL A 193 5.95 -9.53 18.56
N ILE A 194 6.69 -9.69 17.48
CA ILE A 194 7.54 -10.86 17.21
C ILE A 194 8.98 -10.37 17.16
N PHE A 195 9.88 -10.99 17.92
CA PHE A 195 11.31 -10.75 17.82
C PHE A 195 12.03 -11.91 17.16
N ASP A 196 13.15 -11.61 16.49
CA ASP A 196 14.09 -12.61 15.99
C ASP A 196 13.44 -13.66 15.06
N ARG A 197 12.36 -13.29 14.37
CA ARG A 197 11.50 -14.14 13.53
C ARG A 197 10.91 -15.36 14.26
N ASN A 198 10.81 -15.31 15.59
CA ASN A 198 10.24 -16.41 16.39
C ASN A 198 8.71 -16.44 16.30
N LEU A 199 8.16 -17.13 15.30
CA LEU A 199 6.71 -17.28 15.12
C LEU A 199 6.03 -18.17 16.18
N ASN A 200 6.78 -18.80 17.10
CA ASN A 200 6.19 -19.58 18.20
C ASN A 200 5.82 -18.70 19.40
N GLU A 201 6.16 -17.41 19.36
CA GLU A 201 5.97 -16.49 20.47
C GLU A 201 5.55 -15.13 19.96
N VAL A 202 4.28 -14.78 20.25
CA VAL A 202 3.76 -13.43 20.06
C VAL A 202 3.72 -12.76 21.43
N LEU A 203 4.54 -11.74 21.61
CA LEU A 203 4.55 -10.93 22.84
C LEU A 203 3.44 -9.87 22.77
N PRO A 204 2.83 -9.49 23.91
CA PRO A 204 1.89 -8.40 23.95
C PRO A 204 2.56 -7.09 23.55
N TYR A 205 1.84 -6.27 22.78
CA TYR A 205 2.29 -4.91 22.46
C TYR A 205 2.11 -3.99 23.67
N ASP A 206 3.17 -3.30 24.07
CA ASP A 206 3.17 -2.25 25.09
C ASP A 206 3.70 -0.95 24.50
N HIS A 207 2.81 0.03 24.36
CA HIS A 207 3.16 1.33 23.80
C HIS A 207 4.22 2.07 24.64
N GLN A 208 4.36 1.77 25.93
CA GLN A 208 5.38 2.37 26.80
C GLN A 208 6.81 2.00 26.41
N LEU A 209 7.00 1.03 25.50
CA LEU A 209 8.31 0.64 24.97
C LEU A 209 8.69 1.38 23.68
N VAL A 210 7.77 2.18 23.11
CA VAL A 210 8.04 2.97 21.91
C VAL A 210 8.91 4.17 22.27
N ARG A 211 10.02 4.34 21.56
CA ARG A 211 10.91 5.52 21.66
C ARG A 211 11.28 6.02 20.27
N GLU A 212 11.40 7.32 20.10
CA GLU A 212 11.94 7.94 18.88
C GLU A 212 13.31 8.55 19.14
N TYR A 213 14.30 8.17 18.34
CA TYR A 213 15.65 8.71 18.38
C TYR A 213 15.89 9.69 17.24
N ILE A 214 16.85 10.62 17.43
CA ILE A 214 17.21 11.64 16.44
C ILE A 214 18.70 11.64 16.06
N THR A 215 19.46 10.63 16.48
CA THR A 215 20.91 10.54 16.28
C THR A 215 21.32 10.74 14.81
N SER A 216 20.50 10.25 13.87
CA SER A 216 20.72 10.43 12.42
C SER A 216 19.72 11.36 11.74
N SER A 217 18.92 12.09 12.51
CA SER A 217 17.80 12.90 12.02
C SER A 217 18.06 14.38 12.26
N TRP A 218 17.61 15.25 11.35
CA TRP A 218 17.78 16.71 11.40
C TRP A 218 16.87 17.39 12.45
N TYR A 219 17.03 16.98 13.71
CA TYR A 219 16.34 17.53 14.87
C TYR A 219 17.32 17.76 16.01
N GLU A 220 16.85 18.48 17.01
CA GLU A 220 17.51 18.67 18.30
C GLU A 220 16.55 18.28 19.42
N TYR A 221 17.07 17.56 20.41
CA TYR A 221 16.40 17.26 21.69
C TYR A 221 17.13 17.99 22.81
N GLU A 222 16.40 18.50 23.80
CA GLU A 222 17.00 19.13 24.98
C GLU A 222 17.94 18.17 25.73
N GLY A 223 17.57 16.88 25.79
CA GLY A 223 18.37 15.81 26.39
C GLY A 223 19.56 15.31 25.56
N GLY A 224 19.76 15.84 24.34
CA GLY A 224 20.81 15.43 23.41
C GLY A 224 20.46 14.23 22.51
N ASP A 225 21.39 13.89 21.61
CA ASP A 225 21.17 12.95 20.50
C ASP A 225 21.16 11.46 20.88
N ASP A 226 21.67 11.13 22.08
CA ASP A 226 21.77 9.76 22.59
C ASP A 226 20.49 9.28 23.29
N VAL A 227 19.52 10.17 23.50
CA VAL A 227 18.29 9.88 24.24
C VAL A 227 17.15 9.58 23.27
N GLY A 228 16.46 8.46 23.51
CA GLY A 228 15.18 8.16 22.88
C GLY A 228 14.03 8.66 23.74
N LEU A 229 13.07 9.37 23.15
CA LEU A 229 11.91 9.91 23.87
C LEU A 229 10.66 9.11 23.54
N HIS A 230 9.82 8.84 24.55
CA HIS A 230 8.48 8.31 24.31
C HIS A 230 7.64 9.42 23.64
N PRO A 231 6.70 9.13 22.72
CA PRO A 231 5.93 10.17 22.04
C PRO A 231 5.19 11.17 22.96
N PHE A 232 4.78 10.77 24.16
CA PHE A 232 4.19 11.71 25.15
C PHE A 232 5.16 12.79 25.64
N GLU A 233 6.46 12.52 25.59
CA GLU A 233 7.54 13.44 25.96
C GLU A 233 8.31 13.89 24.70
N GLY A 234 7.80 13.58 23.51
CA GLY A 234 8.51 13.76 22.25
C GLY A 234 8.69 15.22 21.88
N GLU A 235 9.89 15.57 21.42
CA GLU A 235 10.21 16.91 20.92
C GLU A 235 10.23 16.92 19.38
N THR A 236 9.89 18.06 18.76
CA THR A 236 10.01 18.24 17.30
C THR A 236 10.58 19.62 16.99
N VAL A 237 11.88 19.79 17.26
CA VAL A 237 12.62 21.02 16.94
C VAL A 237 13.51 20.76 15.72
N PRO A 238 13.12 21.22 14.51
CA PRO A 238 13.87 20.94 13.30
C PRO A 238 15.21 21.68 13.31
N ARG A 239 16.29 20.97 13.00
CA ARG A 239 17.65 21.52 12.91
C ARG A 239 18.40 20.84 11.78
N TYR A 240 18.41 21.51 10.61
CA TYR A 240 19.14 21.01 9.46
C TYR A 240 20.65 21.15 9.67
N THR A 241 21.35 20.03 9.68
CA THR A 241 22.83 19.93 9.77
C THR A 241 23.44 19.21 8.57
N GLY A 242 22.64 18.99 7.52
CA GLY A 242 23.09 18.38 6.27
C GLY A 242 23.91 19.34 5.39
N PRO A 243 24.41 18.84 4.26
CA PRO A 243 25.22 19.64 3.33
C PRO A 243 24.40 20.73 2.64
N GLN A 244 25.03 21.86 2.31
CA GLN A 244 24.38 22.91 1.52
C GLN A 244 24.11 22.42 0.09
N PRO A 245 22.92 22.66 -0.48
CA PRO A 245 22.67 22.35 -1.89
C PRO A 245 23.55 23.17 -2.86
N PRO A 246 23.98 22.61 -4.01
CA PRO A 246 23.76 21.22 -4.43
C PRO A 246 24.78 20.27 -3.76
N TRP A 247 24.31 19.09 -3.37
CA TRP A 247 25.14 18.02 -2.82
C TRP A 247 24.89 16.72 -3.60
N THR A 248 25.83 15.78 -3.52
CA THR A 248 25.77 14.51 -4.28
C THR A 248 25.49 13.30 -3.39
N PHE A 249 26.06 13.26 -2.18
CA PHE A 249 25.91 12.13 -1.25
C PHE A 249 25.61 12.62 0.17
N LEU A 250 24.85 11.83 0.92
CA LEU A 250 24.58 12.04 2.36
C LEU A 250 25.36 11.08 3.27
N GLN A 251 26.03 10.07 2.70
CA GLN A 251 26.63 8.96 3.45
C GLN A 251 27.70 9.38 4.46
N ASP A 252 28.36 10.52 4.22
CA ASP A 252 29.43 11.03 5.08
C ASP A 252 28.90 11.95 6.21
N HIS A 253 27.57 12.14 6.28
CA HIS A 253 26.91 12.96 7.29
C HIS A 253 26.26 12.09 8.36
N GLU A 254 26.55 12.40 9.63
CA GLU A 254 25.97 11.73 10.79
C GLU A 254 24.43 11.83 10.80
N LYS A 255 23.90 13.02 10.53
CA LYS A 255 22.47 13.28 10.34
C LYS A 255 22.14 13.45 8.86
N TYR A 256 21.21 12.65 8.36
CA TYR A 256 20.93 12.53 6.92
C TYR A 256 19.43 12.47 6.56
N THR A 257 18.51 12.62 7.52
CA THR A 257 17.08 12.45 7.25
C THR A 257 16.18 13.37 8.09
N TRP A 258 15.02 13.72 7.55
CA TRP A 258 13.90 14.32 8.30
C TRP A 258 13.02 13.28 8.99
N MET A 259 13.27 11.99 8.79
CA MET A 259 12.59 10.93 9.53
C MET A 259 13.30 10.72 10.87
N LYS A 260 12.56 10.75 11.98
CA LYS A 260 13.06 10.21 13.25
C LYS A 260 13.31 8.70 13.12
N ALA A 261 13.96 8.12 14.12
CA ALA A 261 14.23 6.68 14.19
C ALA A 261 13.45 6.02 15.33
N PRO A 262 12.16 5.66 15.13
CA PRO A 262 11.42 4.87 16.09
C PRO A 262 12.09 3.53 16.39
N ARG A 263 12.03 3.10 17.64
CA ARG A 263 12.43 1.79 18.15
C ARG A 263 11.35 1.29 19.10
N TYR A 264 11.17 -0.01 19.14
CA TYR A 264 10.36 -0.68 20.13
C TYR A 264 11.29 -1.51 21.03
N ASP A 265 11.31 -1.20 22.33
CA ASP A 265 12.24 -1.80 23.29
C ASP A 265 13.71 -1.72 22.83
N GLY A 266 14.10 -0.55 22.30
CA GLY A 266 15.44 -0.32 21.75
C GLY A 266 15.75 -1.00 20.42
N ARG A 267 14.85 -1.84 19.88
CA ARG A 267 15.07 -2.61 18.65
C ARG A 267 14.37 -1.97 17.44
N PRO A 268 14.96 -2.06 16.23
CA PRO A 268 14.26 -1.70 15.01
C PRO A 268 13.22 -2.77 14.67
N THR A 269 12.04 -2.33 14.26
CA THR A 269 10.89 -3.19 13.94
C THR A 269 10.31 -2.84 12.58
N GLU A 270 9.78 -3.86 11.89
CA GLU A 270 8.98 -3.72 10.69
C GLU A 270 7.50 -3.62 11.06
N VAL A 271 6.79 -2.69 10.43
CA VAL A 271 5.33 -2.52 10.48
C VAL A 271 4.73 -2.78 9.11
N GLY A 272 3.41 -2.96 9.06
CA GLY A 272 2.66 -2.99 7.79
C GLY A 272 2.00 -4.35 7.52
N PRO A 273 1.62 -4.62 6.26
CA PRO A 273 0.87 -5.83 5.91
C PRO A 273 1.56 -7.13 6.34
N LEU A 274 2.88 -7.28 6.11
CA LEU A 274 3.60 -8.50 6.47
C LEU A 274 3.58 -8.72 8.00
N SER A 275 3.94 -7.71 8.80
CA SER A 275 3.89 -7.80 10.27
C SER A 275 2.51 -8.18 10.78
N ARG A 276 1.44 -7.55 10.25
CA ARG A 276 0.06 -7.88 10.63
C ARG A 276 -0.30 -9.33 10.30
N MET A 277 0.11 -9.82 9.13
CA MET A 277 -0.16 -11.20 8.73
C MET A 277 0.64 -12.22 9.55
N LEU A 278 1.92 -11.94 9.85
CA LEU A 278 2.75 -12.84 10.66
C LEU A 278 2.23 -12.95 12.09
N ILE A 279 1.84 -11.82 12.70
CA ILE A 279 1.25 -11.80 14.04
C ILE A 279 -0.08 -12.54 14.03
N ALA A 280 -0.98 -12.24 13.08
CA ALA A 280 -2.26 -12.95 12.96
C ALA A 280 -2.11 -14.45 12.67
N TYR A 281 -1.04 -14.86 11.96
CA TYR A 281 -0.75 -16.26 11.68
C TYR A 281 -0.21 -17.01 12.92
N ALA A 282 0.53 -16.32 13.79
CA ALA A 282 1.15 -16.88 14.98
C ALA A 282 0.29 -16.79 16.26
N SER A 283 -0.75 -15.94 16.26
CA SER A 283 -1.75 -15.78 17.32
C SER A 283 -2.78 -16.92 17.39
#